data_AF-A0A9R0AZP6-F1
#
_entry.id   AF-A0A9R0AZP6-F1
#
_cell.length_a   1.000
_cell.length_b   1.000
_cell.length_c   1.000
_cell.angle_alpha   90.00
_cell.angle_beta   90.00
_cell.angle_gamma   90.00
#
_symmetry.space_group_name_H-M   'P 1'
#
loop_
_entity.id
_entity.type
_entity.pdbx_description
1 polymer ?
#
loop_
_entity_poly.entity_id
_entity_poly.type
_entity_poly.pdbx_seq_one_letter_code
_entity_poly.pdbx_strand_id
1 'polypeptide(L)'
;MHLRPSRKRQYSGSAFSDSDLSDYSDVDYVPQISSDESDGSASGQDNAESSTDGSCKAGSSSGKCMPSLSSKRIKGQTKETDASPDKRTFVQAMPSPKKNRKSYKKKQYCIYCSKPYSKLARHLEFVHRNEVEVAKAVAFPKHSKQRRIQLNLLRKRGNFAHNTSVVRKGHGEMVACYRPKKSKNATEFIHCIYCQGLYNKHSLWKHVKNCPLKPQEDAPQGRKRVRALCALKTPVGFEVSNGFKKILSVMNYDEVSRTIHSDTSVMQLGEHMFNRMRSDVTKHDYIRQKIREVGRLLLEARNTTPMRTMVDFIIPANFKHVITAVKAVSGFDEETNTYRIPSLALKLGHSLSKICSIVESNAMIYGDHERAECARNFRKVHQARWNEYISAGALTTLKEAKWNAPQIIPFTQDVKVLYTHLEKTQGITK
;
A
#
# COMPACT_ATOMS: atom_id res chain seq x y z
N MET A 1 -7.20 -38.13 -45.84
CA MET A 1 -6.73 -36.85 -45.27
C MET A 1 -7.92 -36.10 -44.70
N HIS A 2 -7.86 -35.56 -43.48
CA HIS A 2 -8.96 -34.79 -42.88
C HIS A 2 -8.55 -33.32 -42.70
N LEU A 3 -9.25 -32.42 -43.39
CA LEU A 3 -9.07 -30.98 -43.27
C LEU A 3 -9.82 -30.49 -42.01
N ARG A 4 -9.13 -29.67 -41.19
CA ARG A 4 -9.70 -29.10 -39.95
C ARG A 4 -10.56 -27.87 -40.24
N PRO A 5 -11.72 -27.70 -39.59
CA PRO A 5 -12.41 -26.42 -39.56
C PRO A 5 -11.69 -25.39 -38.66
N SER A 6 -11.62 -24.14 -39.13
CA SER A 6 -10.99 -23.02 -38.41
C SER A 6 -11.77 -22.61 -37.16
N ARG A 7 -11.08 -22.47 -36.01
CA ARG A 7 -11.66 -21.93 -34.78
C ARG A 7 -11.81 -20.41 -34.88
N LYS A 8 -13.06 -19.92 -34.95
CA LYS A 8 -13.38 -18.51 -34.67
C LYS A 8 -12.99 -18.18 -33.22
N ARG A 9 -12.24 -17.09 -33.00
CA ARG A 9 -12.03 -16.50 -31.67
C ARG A 9 -13.29 -15.76 -31.26
N GLN A 10 -13.97 -16.20 -30.20
CA GLN A 10 -14.95 -15.36 -29.51
C GLN A 10 -14.22 -14.40 -28.57
N TYR A 11 -14.49 -13.11 -28.73
CA TYR A 11 -14.02 -12.06 -27.84
C TYR A 11 -15.13 -11.78 -26.83
N SER A 12 -14.98 -12.27 -25.60
CA SER A 12 -15.97 -12.05 -24.54
C SER A 12 -15.79 -10.64 -23.94
N GLY A 13 -16.49 -9.64 -24.48
CA GLY A 13 -16.59 -8.33 -23.84
C GLY A 13 -17.40 -8.46 -22.55
N SER A 14 -16.78 -8.17 -21.39
CA SER A 14 -17.53 -8.05 -20.13
C SER A 14 -18.15 -6.66 -20.06
N ALA A 15 -19.46 -6.57 -20.29
CA ALA A 15 -20.21 -5.35 -20.00
C ALA A 15 -20.07 -5.01 -18.51
N PHE A 16 -19.55 -3.82 -18.22
CA PHE A 16 -19.68 -3.23 -16.89
C PHE A 16 -21.07 -2.59 -16.83
N SER A 17 -21.94 -3.12 -15.98
CA SER A 17 -23.25 -2.53 -15.71
C SER A 17 -23.09 -1.23 -14.93
N ASP A 18 -23.49 -0.12 -15.54
CA ASP A 18 -23.36 1.23 -15.00
C ASP A 18 -24.60 1.60 -14.15
N SER A 19 -24.69 0.98 -12.96
CA SER A 19 -25.90 0.99 -12.13
C SER A 19 -25.62 1.25 -10.65
N ASP A 20 -24.70 2.18 -10.35
CA ASP A 20 -24.35 2.56 -8.97
C ASP A 20 -23.97 4.07 -8.88
N LEU A 21 -24.83 4.92 -9.48
CA LEU A 21 -24.66 6.37 -9.56
C LEU A 21 -25.73 7.17 -8.80
N SER A 22 -26.35 6.57 -7.76
CA SER A 22 -27.48 7.16 -7.03
C SER A 22 -27.31 7.30 -5.51
N ASP A 23 -26.10 7.16 -4.97
CA ASP A 23 -25.80 7.45 -3.55
C ASP A 23 -24.61 8.41 -3.38
N TYR A 24 -24.69 9.56 -4.06
CA TYR A 24 -23.80 10.71 -3.83
C TYR A 24 -24.53 11.79 -3.00
N SER A 25 -24.80 11.44 -1.74
CA SER A 25 -25.30 12.38 -0.72
C SER A 25 -24.29 12.53 0.44
N ASP A 26 -23.03 12.90 0.14
CA ASP A 26 -22.12 13.48 1.14
C ASP A 26 -22.63 14.92 1.37
N VAL A 27 -23.67 15.05 2.20
CA VAL A 27 -24.15 16.33 2.73
C VAL A 27 -23.02 16.99 3.51
N ASP A 28 -22.40 18.01 2.92
CA ASP A 28 -21.68 19.14 3.55
C ASP A 28 -20.67 19.76 2.56
N TYR A 29 -21.15 20.36 1.46
CA TYR A 29 -20.48 21.51 0.83
C TYR A 29 -21.40 22.27 -0.14
N VAL A 30 -21.78 23.51 0.21
CA VAL A 30 -22.34 24.47 -0.74
C VAL A 30 -21.23 25.49 -1.04
N PRO A 31 -20.63 25.49 -2.26
CA PRO A 31 -19.83 26.62 -2.70
C PRO A 31 -20.79 27.78 -3.00
N GLN A 32 -20.79 28.82 -2.18
CA GLN A 32 -21.46 30.06 -2.56
C GLN A 32 -20.71 30.68 -3.74
N ILE A 33 -21.39 30.77 -4.87
CA ILE A 33 -20.98 31.58 -6.01
C ILE A 33 -21.53 32.98 -5.75
N SER A 34 -20.71 33.86 -5.19
CA SER A 34 -20.96 35.30 -5.26
C SER A 34 -20.49 35.79 -6.63
N SER A 35 -21.41 35.77 -7.58
CA SER A 35 -21.36 36.71 -8.71
C SER A 35 -21.71 38.09 -8.18
N ASP A 36 -20.85 39.08 -8.41
CA ASP A 36 -21.27 40.46 -8.62
C ASP A 36 -20.25 41.20 -9.50
N GLU A 37 -20.79 42.08 -10.33
CA GLU A 37 -20.11 42.84 -11.39
C GLU A 37 -19.41 44.10 -10.84
N SER A 38 -18.68 44.80 -11.72
CA SER A 38 -18.04 46.09 -11.39
C SER A 38 -19.04 47.24 -11.39
N ASP A 39 -18.82 48.27 -10.56
CA ASP A 39 -18.72 49.67 -11.05
C ASP A 39 -18.25 50.69 -10.00
N GLY A 40 -17.66 51.80 -10.47
CA GLY A 40 -18.01 53.13 -9.91
C GLY A 40 -17.14 53.84 -8.83
N SER A 41 -15.95 54.30 -9.22
CA SER A 41 -15.47 55.70 -9.01
C SER A 41 -15.32 56.39 -7.62
N ALA A 42 -14.05 56.76 -7.35
CA ALA A 42 -13.55 58.14 -7.11
C ALA A 42 -13.48 58.81 -5.71
N SER A 43 -12.32 59.49 -5.50
CA SER A 43 -11.96 60.52 -4.49
C SER A 43 -11.90 60.11 -3.00
N GLY A 44 -10.91 60.53 -2.19
CA GLY A 44 -9.67 61.29 -2.47
C GLY A 44 -8.84 61.51 -1.17
N GLN A 45 -7.60 62.02 -1.32
CA GLN A 45 -6.81 62.92 -0.43
C GLN A 45 -6.86 62.78 1.12
N ASP A 46 -5.80 62.99 1.92
CA ASP A 46 -4.37 63.34 1.73
C ASP A 46 -3.61 63.17 3.08
N ASN A 47 -2.27 63.37 3.07
CA ASN A 47 -1.34 63.58 4.21
C ASN A 47 -0.92 62.30 4.99
N ALA A 48 0.38 61.97 5.17
CA ALA A 48 1.53 62.73 5.75
C ALA A 48 1.44 62.83 7.29
N GLU A 49 2.50 62.65 8.09
CA GLU A 49 3.95 62.77 7.81
C GLU A 49 4.84 62.03 8.87
N SER A 50 6.15 61.87 8.60
CA SER A 50 7.32 61.85 9.52
C SER A 50 7.27 61.04 10.85
N SER A 51 8.18 60.11 11.19
CA SER A 51 9.61 60.28 11.56
C SER A 51 10.01 59.03 12.41
N THR A 52 11.25 58.66 12.78
CA THR A 52 12.67 58.98 12.47
C THR A 52 13.48 57.72 12.79
N ASP A 53 14.42 57.28 11.93
CA ASP A 53 15.90 57.36 12.07
C ASP A 53 16.57 56.49 13.17
N GLY A 54 17.75 55.92 12.87
CA GLY A 54 18.43 54.94 13.72
C GLY A 54 19.48 54.05 13.03
N SER A 55 20.43 54.64 12.31
CA SER A 55 21.54 53.92 11.65
C SER A 55 22.79 53.79 12.53
N CYS A 56 23.46 52.63 12.51
CA CYS A 56 24.91 52.56 12.76
C CYS A 56 25.59 51.35 12.07
N LYS A 57 26.85 51.55 11.67
CA LYS A 57 27.58 50.74 10.67
C LYS A 57 28.57 49.72 11.27
N ALA A 58 28.77 48.66 10.48
CA ALA A 58 29.99 47.91 10.15
C ALA A 58 31.28 48.03 11.00
N GLY A 59 31.96 46.89 11.17
CA GLY A 59 33.40 46.78 11.42
C GLY A 59 33.99 45.53 10.75
N SER A 60 35.04 45.71 9.93
CA SER A 60 35.74 44.62 9.22
C SER A 60 37.22 44.53 9.64
N SER A 61 37.74 43.32 9.79
CA SER A 61 39.16 42.94 9.61
C SER A 61 39.21 41.40 9.47
N SER A 62 39.83 40.72 8.49
CA SER A 62 41.05 40.86 7.67
C SER A 62 42.28 40.15 8.24
N GLY A 63 42.70 39.04 7.60
CA GLY A 63 43.93 38.28 7.90
C GLY A 63 43.85 36.85 7.33
N LYS A 64 44.15 36.60 6.05
CA LYS A 64 45.47 36.37 5.41
C LYS A 64 46.11 34.97 5.66
N CYS A 65 46.02 34.15 4.61
CA CYS A 65 47.04 33.28 4.00
C CYS A 65 47.83 32.18 4.76
N MET A 66 48.02 31.08 4.02
CA MET A 66 48.94 29.94 4.22
C MET A 66 50.41 30.33 4.44
N PRO A 67 51.24 29.41 4.96
CA PRO A 67 52.20 28.75 4.05
C PRO A 67 52.25 27.21 4.15
N SER A 68 53.10 26.59 3.33
CA SER A 68 53.14 25.15 3.02
C SER A 68 54.42 24.44 3.48
N LEU A 69 54.50 23.12 3.19
CA LEU A 69 55.67 22.21 3.17
C LEU A 69 56.07 21.48 4.46
N SER A 70 55.89 20.16 4.47
CA SER A 70 56.99 19.22 4.16
C SER A 70 56.52 17.76 4.07
N SER A 71 57.19 16.94 3.26
CA SER A 71 56.80 15.55 2.98
C SER A 71 57.46 14.54 3.92
N LYS A 72 56.72 13.51 4.36
CA LYS A 72 57.30 12.18 4.63
C LYS A 72 56.46 11.07 4.00
N ARG A 73 57.17 10.06 3.49
CA ARG A 73 56.72 9.08 2.50
C ARG A 73 56.56 7.72 3.17
N ILE A 74 55.36 7.14 3.19
CA ILE A 74 55.16 5.72 3.55
C ILE A 74 54.35 5.04 2.44
N LYS A 75 54.90 3.95 1.90
CA LYS A 75 54.23 3.09 0.90
C LYS A 75 53.20 2.20 1.59
N GLY A 76 51.98 2.17 1.07
CA GLY A 76 50.98 1.15 1.39
C GLY A 76 50.09 0.90 0.18
N GLN A 77 50.23 -0.26 -0.46
CA GLN A 77 49.36 -0.64 -1.58
C GLN A 77 48.03 -1.17 -1.06
N THR A 78 46.94 -0.45 -1.29
CA THR A 78 45.59 -1.00 -1.27
C THR A 78 44.86 -0.60 -2.55
N LYS A 79 44.44 -1.58 -3.33
CA LYS A 79 43.63 -1.36 -4.53
C LYS A 79 42.22 -0.95 -4.09
N GLU A 80 41.94 0.34 -4.13
CA GLU A 80 40.57 0.83 -4.12
C GLU A 80 39.94 0.52 -5.48
N THR A 81 38.81 -0.18 -5.47
CA THR A 81 37.91 -0.31 -6.64
C THR A 81 36.65 0.45 -6.31
N ASP A 82 36.31 1.45 -7.12
CA ASP A 82 35.22 2.39 -6.90
C ASP A 82 33.91 1.74 -6.45
N ALA A 83 33.39 2.20 -5.31
CA ALA A 83 32.10 1.81 -4.78
C ALA A 83 30.98 2.70 -5.38
N SER A 84 30.48 2.32 -6.56
CA SER A 84 29.28 2.94 -7.14
C SER A 84 28.05 2.77 -6.22
N PRO A 85 27.28 3.84 -5.92
CA PRO A 85 26.25 3.81 -4.88
C PRO A 85 24.85 3.43 -5.43
N ASP A 86 24.64 2.15 -5.79
CA ASP A 86 23.28 1.61 -6.08
C ASP A 86 22.83 0.60 -4.99
N LYS A 87 22.54 1.10 -3.79
CA LYS A 87 22.07 0.31 -2.62
C LYS A 87 20.62 -0.18 -2.80
N ARG A 88 20.42 -1.11 -3.74
CA ARG A 88 19.16 -1.88 -3.82
C ARG A 88 19.00 -2.72 -2.54
N THR A 89 17.86 -2.56 -1.86
CA THR A 89 17.49 -3.29 -0.64
C THR A 89 17.21 -4.76 -0.93
N PHE A 90 18.24 -5.60 -0.83
CA PHE A 90 18.14 -7.02 -1.09
C PHE A 90 17.71 -7.81 0.16
N VAL A 91 16.41 -8.12 0.25
CA VAL A 91 15.90 -9.18 1.13
C VAL A 91 15.54 -10.41 0.29
N GLN A 92 16.24 -11.52 0.53
CA GLN A 92 16.13 -12.75 -0.25
C GLN A 92 16.09 -14.00 0.64
N ALA A 93 15.63 -15.13 0.08
CA ALA A 93 15.78 -16.45 0.69
C ALA A 93 16.72 -17.31 -0.17
N MET A 94 17.86 -17.73 0.39
CA MET A 94 18.95 -18.33 -0.40
C MET A 94 18.61 -19.70 -0.99
N PRO A 95 19.10 -20.00 -2.22
CA PRO A 95 18.88 -21.29 -2.85
C PRO A 95 19.61 -22.44 -2.15
N SER A 96 19.27 -23.67 -2.54
CA SER A 96 20.09 -24.85 -2.24
C SER A 96 21.50 -24.70 -2.83
N PRO A 97 22.58 -25.07 -2.10
CA PRO A 97 23.92 -25.07 -2.67
C PRO A 97 23.98 -25.96 -3.92
N LYS A 98 24.71 -25.51 -4.96
CA LYS A 98 25.07 -26.36 -6.11
C LYS A 98 25.90 -27.55 -5.62
N LYS A 99 25.84 -28.69 -6.31
CA LYS A 99 26.40 -30.00 -5.87
C LYS A 99 27.85 -29.97 -5.36
N ASN A 100 28.70 -29.03 -5.82
CA ASN A 100 30.14 -28.98 -5.53
C ASN A 100 30.57 -28.00 -4.42
N ARG A 101 29.67 -27.53 -3.53
CA ARG A 101 30.08 -26.78 -2.32
C ARG A 101 29.67 -27.53 -1.04
N LYS A 102 30.60 -27.65 -0.08
CA LYS A 102 30.41 -28.28 1.24
C LYS A 102 29.03 -27.90 1.80
N SER A 103 28.22 -28.90 2.17
CA SER A 103 26.81 -28.72 2.51
C SER A 103 26.62 -27.92 3.80
N TYR A 104 26.58 -26.59 3.67
CA TYR A 104 26.30 -25.67 4.77
C TYR A 104 24.88 -25.89 5.29
N LYS A 105 24.79 -26.64 6.40
CA LYS A 105 23.56 -26.94 7.14
C LYS A 105 22.85 -25.63 7.46
N LYS A 106 21.63 -25.51 6.94
CA LYS A 106 20.80 -24.30 7.01
C LYS A 106 20.61 -23.86 8.48
N LYS A 107 21.25 -22.77 8.88
CA LYS A 107 21.11 -22.20 10.23
C LYS A 107 19.65 -21.83 10.49
N GLN A 108 19.21 -22.00 11.74
CA GLN A 108 17.89 -21.65 12.25
C GLN A 108 18.07 -20.75 13.46
N TYR A 109 17.20 -19.77 13.65
CA TYR A 109 17.33 -18.83 14.77
C TYR A 109 16.61 -19.36 16.01
N CYS A 110 17.25 -19.22 17.17
CA CYS A 110 16.61 -19.49 18.46
C CYS A 110 15.63 -18.36 18.80
N ILE A 111 14.47 -18.69 19.36
CA ILE A 111 13.48 -17.68 19.80
C ILE A 111 13.94 -16.93 21.06
N TYR A 112 14.67 -17.59 21.96
CA TYR A 112 15.07 -17.04 23.25
C TYR A 112 16.34 -16.19 23.15
N CYS A 113 17.44 -16.75 22.64
CA CYS A 113 18.71 -16.02 22.53
C CYS A 113 18.97 -15.33 21.18
N SER A 114 18.03 -15.41 20.21
CA SER A 114 18.13 -14.83 18.86
C SER A 114 19.37 -15.25 18.02
N LYS A 115 20.18 -16.21 18.48
CA LYS A 115 21.40 -16.68 17.81
C LYS A 115 21.11 -17.78 16.77
N PRO A 116 21.92 -17.89 15.67
CA PRO A 116 21.70 -18.87 14.61
C PRO A 116 22.44 -20.21 14.83
N TYR A 117 21.71 -21.32 14.86
CA TYR A 117 22.25 -22.67 15.10
C TYR A 117 21.93 -23.66 13.97
N SER A 118 22.86 -24.57 13.67
CA SER A 118 22.63 -25.66 12.69
C SER A 118 21.88 -26.85 13.29
N LYS A 119 21.94 -27.06 14.61
CA LYS A 119 21.27 -28.12 15.39
C LYS A 119 20.32 -27.53 16.44
N LEU A 120 19.40 -26.64 16.04
CA LEU A 120 18.61 -25.83 16.99
C LEU A 120 17.86 -26.64 18.07
N ALA A 121 17.27 -27.78 17.73
CA ALA A 121 16.58 -28.64 18.72
C ALA A 121 17.50 -29.06 19.88
N ARG A 122 18.76 -29.36 19.60
CA ARG A 122 19.78 -29.70 20.60
C ARG A 122 20.16 -28.50 21.46
N HIS A 123 20.29 -27.32 20.85
CA HIS A 123 20.55 -26.08 21.58
C HIS A 123 19.40 -25.74 22.55
N LEU A 124 18.15 -25.88 22.11
CA LEU A 124 16.98 -25.69 22.96
C LEU A 124 17.01 -26.65 24.16
N GLU A 125 17.22 -27.94 23.91
CA GLU A 125 17.21 -29.00 24.96
C GLU A 125 18.34 -28.87 26.00
N PHE A 126 19.49 -28.27 25.65
CA PHE A 126 20.61 -28.07 26.59
C PHE A 126 20.66 -26.68 27.23
N VAL A 127 20.39 -25.60 26.50
CA VAL A 127 20.56 -24.21 26.98
C VAL A 127 19.25 -23.61 27.49
N HIS A 128 18.12 -24.01 26.90
CA HIS A 128 16.79 -23.46 27.17
C HIS A 128 15.85 -24.51 27.76
N ARG A 129 16.38 -25.52 28.47
CA ARG A 129 15.61 -26.66 28.99
C ARG A 129 14.46 -26.24 29.92
N ASN A 130 14.68 -25.16 30.68
CA ASN A 130 13.75 -24.67 31.69
C ASN A 130 12.64 -23.76 31.10
N GLU A 131 12.74 -23.37 29.83
CA GLU A 131 11.68 -22.62 29.15
C GLU A 131 10.42 -23.49 29.02
N VAL A 132 9.26 -22.98 29.43
CA VAL A 132 8.00 -23.75 29.54
C VAL A 132 7.66 -24.50 28.24
N GLU A 133 7.83 -23.87 27.08
CA GLU A 133 7.55 -24.50 25.78
C GLU A 133 8.61 -25.55 25.38
N VAL A 134 9.86 -25.40 25.82
CA VAL A 134 10.93 -26.39 25.59
C VAL A 134 10.74 -27.58 26.51
N ALA A 135 10.47 -27.37 27.80
CA ALA A 135 10.17 -28.42 28.75
C ALA A 135 8.98 -29.28 28.26
N LYS A 136 7.87 -28.63 27.85
CA LYS A 136 6.71 -29.29 27.22
C LYS A 136 7.10 -30.10 25.97
N ALA A 137 8.02 -29.60 25.14
CA ALA A 137 8.48 -30.31 23.95
C ALA A 137 9.40 -31.50 24.26
N VAL A 138 10.22 -31.40 25.32
CA VAL A 138 11.20 -32.42 25.73
C VAL A 138 10.57 -33.53 26.58
N ALA A 139 9.46 -33.25 27.27
CA ALA A 139 8.68 -34.25 28.02
C ALA A 139 8.14 -35.39 27.13
N PHE A 140 7.84 -35.10 25.86
CA PHE A 140 7.46 -36.14 24.90
C PHE A 140 8.65 -37.07 24.56
N PRO A 141 8.41 -38.38 24.34
CA PRO A 141 9.46 -39.33 23.95
C PRO A 141 10.28 -38.86 22.74
N LYS A 142 11.57 -39.19 22.72
CA LYS A 142 12.45 -38.93 21.58
C LYS A 142 11.85 -39.53 20.30
N HIS A 143 12.08 -38.86 19.16
CA HIS A 143 11.54 -39.20 17.82
C HIS A 143 10.01 -39.10 17.62
N SER A 144 9.20 -38.99 18.68
CA SER A 144 7.73 -38.87 18.61
C SER A 144 7.23 -37.72 17.71
N LYS A 145 6.02 -37.87 17.17
CA LYS A 145 5.36 -36.89 16.29
C LYS A 145 5.10 -35.58 17.03
N GLN A 146 4.63 -35.64 18.28
CA GLN A 146 4.34 -34.51 19.15
C GLN A 146 5.60 -33.69 19.47
N ARG A 147 6.68 -34.34 19.94
CA ARG A 147 8.00 -33.69 20.15
C ARG A 147 8.48 -32.97 18.89
N ARG A 148 8.34 -33.62 17.74
CA ARG A 148 8.72 -33.07 16.43
C ARG A 148 7.85 -31.87 16.05
N ILE A 149 6.56 -31.84 16.36
CA ILE A 149 5.69 -30.68 16.11
C ILE A 149 6.10 -29.50 16.99
N GLN A 150 6.26 -29.71 18.31
CA GLN A 150 6.58 -28.64 19.25
C GLN A 150 7.97 -28.01 18.99
N LEU A 151 9.01 -28.83 18.80
CA LEU A 151 10.34 -28.31 18.44
C LEU A 151 10.35 -27.61 17.07
N ASN A 152 9.49 -28.01 16.14
CA ASN A 152 9.33 -27.31 14.86
C ASN A 152 8.57 -25.99 14.99
N LEU A 153 7.66 -25.85 15.96
CA LEU A 153 6.99 -24.58 16.26
C LEU A 153 8.00 -23.59 16.82
N LEU A 154 8.75 -23.95 17.86
CA LEU A 154 9.82 -23.12 18.44
C LEU A 154 10.83 -22.64 17.38
N ARG A 155 11.27 -23.55 16.50
CA ARG A 155 12.12 -23.19 15.35
C ARG A 155 11.48 -22.19 14.40
N LYS A 156 10.18 -22.33 14.09
CA LYS A 156 9.46 -21.41 13.22
C LYS A 156 9.28 -20.05 13.88
N ARG A 157 9.00 -19.98 15.19
CA ARG A 157 8.93 -18.74 15.98
C ARG A 157 10.26 -17.97 15.94
N GLY A 158 11.38 -18.63 16.22
CA GLY A 158 12.70 -17.99 16.17
C GLY A 158 13.07 -17.50 14.76
N ASN A 159 12.79 -18.30 13.72
CA ASN A 159 12.94 -17.86 12.33
C ASN A 159 11.98 -16.72 11.96
N PHE A 160 10.75 -16.68 12.51
CA PHE A 160 9.78 -15.60 12.28
C PHE A 160 10.31 -14.29 12.84
N ALA A 161 10.76 -14.27 14.11
CA ALA A 161 11.36 -13.11 14.74
C ALA A 161 12.58 -12.57 13.96
N HIS A 162 13.49 -13.46 13.52
CA HIS A 162 14.61 -13.10 12.65
C HIS A 162 14.14 -12.51 11.31
N ASN A 163 13.20 -13.17 10.61
CA ASN A 163 12.69 -12.70 9.32
C ASN A 163 12.01 -11.33 9.45
N THR A 164 11.27 -11.08 10.54
CA THR A 164 10.69 -9.78 10.85
C THR A 164 11.75 -8.72 11.08
N SER A 165 12.84 -9.03 11.79
CA SER A 165 13.98 -8.13 11.96
C SER A 165 14.65 -7.79 10.61
N VAL A 166 14.85 -8.78 9.74
CA VAL A 166 15.39 -8.60 8.38
C VAL A 166 14.48 -7.73 7.51
N VAL A 167 13.16 -7.94 7.56
CA VAL A 167 12.19 -7.11 6.82
C VAL A 167 12.21 -5.66 7.33
N ARG A 168 12.23 -5.44 8.64
CA ARG A 168 12.32 -4.09 9.24
C ARG A 168 13.62 -3.35 8.89
N LYS A 169 14.74 -4.07 8.81
CA LYS A 169 16.04 -3.52 8.39
C LYS A 169 16.13 -3.27 6.87
N GLY A 170 15.22 -3.80 6.07
CA GLY A 170 15.25 -3.68 4.61
C GLY A 170 16.36 -4.47 3.89
N HIS A 171 17.26 -5.16 4.62
CA HIS A 171 18.35 -5.93 4.04
C HIS A 171 18.61 -7.24 4.82
N GLY A 172 19.01 -8.30 4.10
CA GLY A 172 19.49 -9.56 4.69
C GLY A 172 18.78 -10.82 4.20
N GLU A 173 19.18 -11.98 4.76
CA GLU A 173 18.61 -13.28 4.38
C GLU A 173 17.44 -13.69 5.27
N MET A 174 16.28 -13.99 4.66
CA MET A 174 15.15 -14.62 5.33
C MET A 174 15.24 -16.15 5.31
N VAL A 175 14.96 -16.76 6.46
CA VAL A 175 14.88 -18.21 6.63
C VAL A 175 13.47 -18.70 6.28
N ALA A 176 13.29 -19.13 5.01
CA ALA A 176 12.12 -19.87 4.57
C ALA A 176 11.99 -21.23 5.31
N CYS A 177 10.86 -21.93 5.21
CA CYS A 177 10.74 -23.32 5.72
C CYS A 177 11.55 -24.32 4.87
N TYR A 178 11.42 -24.24 3.55
CA TYR A 178 12.19 -25.04 2.58
C TYR A 178 13.40 -24.24 2.06
N ARG A 179 14.13 -24.74 1.06
CA ARG A 179 15.21 -24.00 0.38
C ARG A 179 14.85 -23.93 -1.12
N PRO A 180 14.68 -22.73 -1.72
CA PRO A 180 14.29 -22.63 -3.13
C PRO A 180 15.41 -23.12 -4.08
N LYS A 181 15.07 -23.42 -5.34
CA LYS A 181 16.08 -23.81 -6.35
C LYS A 181 16.91 -22.63 -6.87
N LYS A 182 16.32 -21.43 -6.92
CA LYS A 182 16.93 -20.15 -7.29
C LYS A 182 16.72 -19.16 -6.13
N SER A 183 17.55 -18.13 -6.02
CA SER A 183 17.23 -17.04 -5.08
C SER A 183 15.93 -16.37 -5.48
N LYS A 184 15.17 -15.88 -4.49
CA LYS A 184 13.86 -15.27 -4.66
C LYS A 184 13.70 -14.10 -3.70
N ASN A 185 13.08 -13.02 -4.20
CA ASN A 185 12.80 -11.80 -3.44
C ASN A 185 11.84 -12.08 -2.28
N ALA A 186 11.94 -11.29 -1.21
CA ALA A 186 11.09 -11.40 -0.03
C ALA A 186 9.59 -11.43 -0.34
N THR A 187 9.15 -10.61 -1.30
CA THR A 187 7.75 -10.45 -1.77
C THR A 187 7.16 -11.71 -2.43
N GLU A 188 7.96 -12.76 -2.64
CA GLU A 188 7.48 -14.09 -3.01
C GLU A 188 7.08 -14.97 -1.82
N PHE A 189 7.42 -14.58 -0.60
CA PHE A 189 7.19 -15.37 0.61
C PHE A 189 6.20 -14.69 1.55
N ILE A 190 5.44 -15.50 2.28
CA ILE A 190 4.48 -15.07 3.30
C ILE A 190 4.52 -16.09 4.45
N HIS A 191 4.43 -15.64 5.69
CA HIS A 191 4.37 -16.53 6.85
C HIS A 191 2.97 -17.12 7.05
N CYS A 192 2.89 -18.39 7.43
CA CYS A 192 1.62 -19.06 7.73
C CYS A 192 0.98 -18.51 9.02
N ILE A 193 -0.30 -18.13 8.97
CA ILE A 193 -1.07 -17.62 10.14
C ILE A 193 -0.98 -18.49 11.40
N TYR A 194 -0.93 -19.82 11.22
CA TYR A 194 -0.99 -20.80 12.30
C TYR A 194 0.37 -21.15 12.88
N CYS A 195 1.35 -21.44 12.02
CA CYS A 195 2.64 -21.96 12.45
C CYS A 195 3.81 -20.99 12.30
N GLN A 196 3.57 -19.78 11.80
CA GLN A 196 4.58 -18.74 11.54
C GLN A 196 5.73 -19.17 10.62
N GLY A 197 5.65 -20.33 9.96
CA GLY A 197 6.63 -20.76 8.98
C GLY A 197 6.53 -19.93 7.70
N LEU A 198 7.67 -19.55 7.12
CA LEU A 198 7.75 -18.76 5.89
C LEU A 198 7.69 -19.67 4.64
N TYR A 199 6.69 -19.47 3.77
CA TYR A 199 6.45 -20.29 2.57
C TYR A 199 6.27 -19.43 1.32
N ASN A 200 6.34 -20.02 0.12
CA ASN A 200 6.06 -19.30 -1.12
C ASN A 200 4.57 -18.95 -1.23
N LYS A 201 4.25 -17.73 -1.67
CA LYS A 201 2.87 -17.27 -1.90
C LYS A 201 2.07 -18.15 -2.87
N HIS A 202 2.71 -18.89 -3.78
CA HIS A 202 2.02 -19.78 -4.72
C HIS A 202 1.66 -21.15 -4.13
N SER A 203 2.41 -21.64 -3.12
CA SER A 203 2.22 -22.95 -2.49
C SER A 203 1.66 -22.91 -1.05
N LEU A 204 1.67 -21.74 -0.39
CA LEU A 204 1.24 -21.56 1.00
C LEU A 204 -0.14 -22.17 1.29
N TRP A 205 -1.12 -22.03 0.39
CA TRP A 205 -2.45 -22.61 0.56
C TRP A 205 -2.45 -24.14 0.74
N LYS A 206 -1.54 -24.87 0.06
CA LYS A 206 -1.37 -26.32 0.23
C LYS A 206 -0.86 -26.66 1.64
N HIS A 207 0.04 -25.83 2.18
CA HIS A 207 0.51 -25.98 3.55
C HIS A 207 -0.59 -25.64 4.57
N VAL A 208 -1.32 -24.55 4.37
CA VAL A 208 -2.37 -24.07 5.28
C VAL A 208 -3.50 -25.09 5.40
N LYS A 209 -3.92 -25.74 4.30
CA LYS A 209 -4.91 -26.84 4.33
C LYS A 209 -4.51 -27.97 5.28
N ASN A 210 -3.21 -28.31 5.32
CA ASN A 210 -2.67 -29.45 6.05
C ASN A 210 -1.72 -28.99 7.19
N CYS A 211 -1.94 -27.81 7.78
CA CYS A 211 -1.02 -27.26 8.77
C CYS A 211 -1.24 -27.95 10.13
N PRO A 212 -0.21 -28.57 10.76
CA PRO A 212 -0.38 -29.30 12.03
C PRO A 212 -0.78 -28.46 13.25
N LEU A 213 -0.88 -27.13 13.08
CA LEU A 213 -1.27 -26.16 14.11
C LEU A 213 -2.51 -25.35 13.70
N LYS A 214 -3.22 -25.79 12.65
CA LYS A 214 -4.51 -25.21 12.27
C LYS A 214 -5.59 -25.74 13.25
N PRO A 215 -6.43 -24.88 13.84
CA PRO A 215 -7.62 -25.29 14.61
C PRO A 215 -8.58 -26.16 13.78
N GLN A 216 -9.30 -27.08 14.41
CA GLN A 216 -10.26 -27.94 13.70
C GLN A 216 -11.48 -27.15 13.19
N GLU A 217 -11.94 -26.15 13.96
CA GLU A 217 -13.08 -25.28 13.65
C GLU A 217 -12.89 -24.39 12.42
N ASP A 218 -11.64 -24.11 12.01
CA ASP A 218 -11.36 -23.19 10.93
C ASP A 218 -11.80 -23.75 9.57
N ALA A 219 -12.85 -23.17 8.98
CA ALA A 219 -13.36 -23.58 7.67
C ALA A 219 -12.28 -23.58 6.56
N PRO A 220 -12.36 -24.46 5.54
CA PRO A 220 -11.43 -24.47 4.42
C PRO A 220 -11.39 -23.13 3.67
N GLN A 221 -10.23 -22.47 3.68
CA GLN A 221 -10.06 -21.14 3.07
C GLN A 221 -9.58 -21.23 1.61
N GLY A 222 -10.22 -20.47 0.72
CA GLY A 222 -9.82 -20.37 -0.69
C GLY A 222 -8.41 -19.76 -0.89
N ARG A 223 -7.73 -20.14 -1.98
CA ARG A 223 -6.32 -19.78 -2.26
C ARG A 223 -6.01 -18.28 -2.14
N LYS A 224 -6.93 -17.41 -2.56
CA LYS A 224 -6.77 -15.94 -2.48
C LYS A 224 -6.85 -15.46 -1.01
N ARG A 225 -7.91 -15.85 -0.29
CA ARG A 225 -8.16 -15.50 1.13
C ARG A 225 -7.06 -15.97 2.07
N VAL A 226 -6.50 -17.18 1.86
CA VAL A 226 -5.34 -17.67 2.62
C VAL A 226 -4.14 -16.70 2.54
N ARG A 227 -3.86 -16.12 1.37
CA ARG A 227 -2.74 -15.19 1.20
C ARG A 227 -2.95 -13.90 1.99
N ALA A 228 -4.14 -13.32 1.92
CA ALA A 228 -4.49 -12.09 2.62
C ALA A 228 -4.41 -12.27 4.15
N LEU A 229 -5.04 -13.32 4.68
CA LEU A 229 -4.95 -13.68 6.11
C LEU A 229 -3.49 -13.86 6.57
N CYS A 230 -2.67 -14.56 5.78
CA CYS A 230 -1.26 -14.78 6.10
C CYS A 230 -0.40 -13.52 6.01
N ALA A 231 -0.70 -12.61 5.07
CA ALA A 231 -0.02 -11.33 4.96
C ALA A 231 -0.33 -10.42 6.15
N LEU A 232 -1.59 -10.35 6.60
CA LEU A 232 -2.02 -9.54 7.75
C LEU A 232 -1.37 -9.95 9.08
N LYS A 233 -0.94 -11.22 9.22
CA LYS A 233 -0.16 -11.71 10.37
C LYS A 233 1.36 -11.57 10.19
N THR A 234 1.82 -11.13 9.02
CA THR A 234 3.24 -10.78 8.83
C THR A 234 3.46 -9.41 9.47
N PRO A 235 4.45 -9.20 10.36
CA PRO A 235 4.55 -7.95 11.11
C PRO A 235 5.11 -6.81 10.23
N VAL A 236 4.22 -6.18 9.48
CA VAL A 236 4.41 -4.85 8.92
C VAL A 236 4.08 -3.85 10.03
N GLY A 237 4.81 -2.73 10.10
CA GLY A 237 4.97 -1.92 11.32
C GLY A 237 3.78 -1.08 11.78
N PHE A 238 2.54 -1.44 11.44
CA PHE A 238 1.34 -0.68 11.78
C PHE A 238 0.26 -1.59 12.39
N GLU A 239 -0.10 -1.34 13.64
CA GLU A 239 -1.18 -2.05 14.32
C GLU A 239 -2.52 -1.37 14.06
N VAL A 240 -3.43 -2.08 13.41
CA VAL A 240 -4.82 -1.63 13.19
C VAL A 240 -5.82 -2.46 14.00
N SER A 241 -6.99 -1.89 14.26
CA SER A 241 -8.14 -2.54 14.90
C SER A 241 -8.48 -3.90 14.28
N ASN A 242 -8.90 -4.84 15.12
CA ASN A 242 -9.27 -6.18 14.66
C ASN A 242 -10.50 -6.17 13.73
N GLY A 243 -11.35 -5.14 13.79
CA GLY A 243 -12.42 -4.88 12.82
C GLY A 243 -11.86 -4.59 11.43
N PHE A 244 -10.97 -3.60 11.29
CA PHE A 244 -10.37 -3.28 10.00
C PHE A 244 -9.51 -4.42 9.43
N LYS A 245 -8.83 -5.21 10.26
CA LYS A 245 -8.16 -6.46 9.82
C LYS A 245 -9.11 -7.43 9.10
N LYS A 246 -10.39 -7.54 9.51
CA LYS A 246 -11.38 -8.40 8.83
C LYS A 246 -11.65 -7.88 7.42
N ILE A 247 -11.82 -6.57 7.23
CA ILE A 247 -12.06 -5.93 5.93
C ILE A 247 -10.90 -6.22 4.96
N LEU A 248 -9.66 -6.01 5.43
CA LEU A 248 -8.44 -6.28 4.66
C LEU A 248 -8.30 -7.77 4.30
N SER A 249 -8.78 -8.69 5.15
CA SER A 249 -8.63 -10.14 4.93
C SER A 249 -9.40 -10.70 3.73
N VAL A 250 -10.42 -9.97 3.27
CA VAL A 250 -11.24 -10.32 2.10
C VAL A 250 -10.57 -9.86 0.80
N MET A 251 -9.65 -8.87 0.85
CA MET A 251 -8.99 -8.33 -0.33
C MET A 251 -8.08 -9.35 -1.02
N ASN A 252 -7.97 -9.23 -2.34
CA ASN A 252 -7.02 -10.01 -3.13
C ASN A 252 -5.58 -9.55 -2.84
N TYR A 253 -4.78 -10.36 -2.13
CA TYR A 253 -3.39 -10.02 -1.84
C TYR A 253 -2.50 -10.01 -3.09
N ASP A 254 -2.30 -8.81 -3.64
CA ASP A 254 -1.66 -8.46 -4.90
C ASP A 254 -0.58 -7.36 -4.71
N GLU A 255 -0.15 -6.68 -5.79
CA GLU A 255 0.78 -5.53 -5.74
C GLU A 255 0.21 -4.37 -4.93
N VAL A 256 -1.03 -3.98 -5.26
CA VAL A 256 -1.78 -2.90 -4.63
C VAL A 256 -1.90 -3.14 -3.13
N SER A 257 -2.25 -4.36 -2.70
CA SER A 257 -2.37 -4.71 -1.28
C SER A 257 -1.03 -4.63 -0.55
N ARG A 258 0.10 -5.01 -1.18
CA ARG A 258 1.44 -4.80 -0.59
C ARG A 258 1.75 -3.31 -0.41
N THR A 259 1.41 -2.50 -1.40
CA THR A 259 1.59 -1.04 -1.36
C THR A 259 0.77 -0.42 -0.23
N ILE A 260 -0.51 -0.80 -0.10
CA ILE A 260 -1.38 -0.39 1.02
C ILE A 260 -0.75 -0.77 2.37
N HIS A 261 -0.37 -2.04 2.58
CA HIS A 261 0.21 -2.45 3.86
C HIS A 261 1.56 -1.79 4.17
N SER A 262 2.30 -1.33 3.16
CA SER A 262 3.58 -0.63 3.33
C SER A 262 3.45 0.84 3.72
N ASP A 263 2.27 1.45 3.55
CA ASP A 263 2.06 2.88 3.72
C ASP A 263 1.10 3.18 4.87
N THR A 264 1.62 3.84 5.91
CA THR A 264 0.87 4.17 7.12
C THR A 264 -0.36 5.04 6.84
N SER A 265 -0.26 6.03 5.95
CA SER A 265 -1.36 6.96 5.70
C SER A 265 -2.50 6.30 4.92
N VAL A 266 -2.21 5.35 4.02
CA VAL A 266 -3.28 4.55 3.36
C VAL A 266 -3.98 3.62 4.35
N MET A 267 -3.22 3.01 5.27
CA MET A 267 -3.80 2.17 6.33
C MET A 267 -4.66 3.00 7.29
N GLN A 268 -4.19 4.18 7.70
CA GLN A 268 -4.95 5.13 8.53
C GLN A 268 -6.21 5.66 7.84
N LEU A 269 -6.17 5.92 6.53
CA LEU A 269 -7.37 6.30 5.76
C LEU A 269 -8.46 5.22 5.86
N GLY A 270 -8.09 3.96 5.66
CA GLY A 270 -9.04 2.85 5.76
C GLY A 270 -9.61 2.64 7.16
N GLU A 271 -8.78 2.80 8.20
CA GLU A 271 -9.21 2.72 9.59
C GLU A 271 -10.10 3.91 10.01
N HIS A 272 -9.76 5.13 9.58
CA HIS A 272 -10.61 6.31 9.78
C HIS A 272 -11.99 6.11 9.15
N MET A 273 -12.05 5.63 7.90
CA MET A 273 -13.32 5.34 7.22
C MET A 273 -14.12 4.24 7.95
N PHE A 274 -13.46 3.18 8.40
CA PHE A 274 -14.09 2.10 9.17
C PHE A 274 -14.72 2.59 10.47
N ASN A 275 -13.98 3.40 11.23
CA ASN A 275 -14.44 3.98 12.50
C ASN A 275 -15.62 4.94 12.26
N ARG A 276 -15.53 5.82 11.24
CA ARG A 276 -16.59 6.77 10.86
C ARG A 276 -17.90 6.06 10.47
N MET A 277 -17.80 4.88 9.86
CA MET A 277 -18.95 4.09 9.37
C MET A 277 -19.50 3.08 10.40
N ARG A 278 -19.11 3.19 11.69
CA ARG A 278 -19.63 2.38 12.82
C ARG A 278 -19.68 0.86 12.57
N SER A 279 -18.72 0.32 11.81
CA SER A 279 -18.67 -1.11 11.44
C SER A 279 -19.84 -1.65 10.59
N ASP A 280 -20.53 -0.78 9.84
CA ASP A 280 -21.56 -1.18 8.87
C ASP A 280 -20.99 -2.12 7.79
N VAL A 281 -21.51 -3.34 7.75
CA VAL A 281 -21.01 -4.41 6.88
C VAL A 281 -21.23 -4.10 5.39
N THR A 282 -22.28 -3.36 5.04
CA THR A 282 -22.59 -2.98 3.66
C THR A 282 -21.49 -2.07 3.08
N LYS A 283 -20.95 -1.18 3.92
CA LYS A 283 -19.92 -0.20 3.55
C LYS A 283 -18.51 -0.78 3.49
N HIS A 284 -18.32 -2.05 3.88
CA HIS A 284 -17.01 -2.70 3.83
C HIS A 284 -16.41 -2.82 2.42
N ASP A 285 -17.23 -2.99 1.37
CA ASP A 285 -16.72 -3.01 -0.01
C ASP A 285 -16.31 -1.62 -0.51
N TYR A 286 -17.08 -0.59 -0.16
CA TYR A 286 -16.70 0.81 -0.42
C TYR A 286 -15.34 1.16 0.22
N ILE A 287 -15.12 0.77 1.49
CA ILE A 287 -13.82 0.96 2.16
C ILE A 287 -12.70 0.21 1.41
N ARG A 288 -12.91 -1.07 1.05
CA ARG A 288 -11.94 -1.87 0.25
C ARG A 288 -11.63 -1.22 -1.09
N GLN A 289 -12.62 -0.68 -1.77
CA GLN A 289 -12.45 0.00 -3.04
C GLN A 289 -11.61 1.28 -2.85
N LYS A 290 -11.98 2.15 -1.92
CA LYS A 290 -11.32 3.45 -1.70
C LYS A 290 -9.84 3.30 -1.36
N ILE A 291 -9.47 2.40 -0.45
CA ILE A 291 -8.05 2.14 -0.13
C ILE A 291 -7.28 1.50 -1.30
N ARG A 292 -7.96 0.76 -2.18
CA ARG A 292 -7.35 0.21 -3.40
C ARG A 292 -7.25 1.22 -4.55
N GLU A 293 -8.12 2.21 -4.63
CA GLU A 293 -7.96 3.37 -5.52
C GLU A 293 -6.68 4.15 -5.12
N VAL A 294 -6.55 4.52 -3.84
CA VAL A 294 -5.33 5.19 -3.32
C VAL A 294 -4.09 4.31 -3.45
N GLY A 295 -4.17 3.02 -3.12
CA GLY A 295 -3.06 2.09 -3.27
C GLY A 295 -2.58 1.88 -4.73
N ARG A 296 -3.46 2.13 -5.72
CA ARG A 296 -3.09 2.17 -7.14
C ARG A 296 -2.41 3.48 -7.50
N LEU A 297 -2.92 4.61 -7.03
CA LEU A 297 -2.28 5.92 -7.22
C LEU A 297 -0.84 5.92 -6.66
N LEU A 298 -0.63 5.41 -5.44
CA LEU A 298 0.70 5.32 -4.84
C LEU A 298 1.65 4.38 -5.62
N LEU A 299 1.12 3.29 -6.16
CA LEU A 299 1.91 2.37 -7.00
C LEU A 299 2.32 3.05 -8.31
N GLU A 300 1.42 3.79 -8.95
CA GLU A 300 1.70 4.48 -10.22
C GLU A 300 2.68 5.64 -10.03
N ALA A 301 2.50 6.44 -8.97
CA ALA A 301 3.42 7.51 -8.61
C ALA A 301 4.85 7.00 -8.38
N ARG A 302 5.02 5.82 -7.77
CA ARG A 302 6.34 5.19 -7.56
C ARG A 302 7.05 4.81 -8.87
N ASN A 303 6.30 4.64 -9.96
CA ASN A 303 6.84 4.33 -11.30
C ASN A 303 7.15 5.60 -12.11
N THR A 304 6.32 6.63 -11.97
CA THR A 304 6.29 7.82 -12.83
C THR A 304 6.92 9.07 -12.20
N THR A 305 7.13 9.09 -10.88
CA THR A 305 7.56 10.27 -10.12
C THR A 305 8.59 9.89 -9.04
N PRO A 306 9.29 10.85 -8.41
CA PRO A 306 10.16 10.55 -7.26
C PRO A 306 9.41 10.11 -5.99
N MET A 307 8.09 10.27 -5.90
CA MET A 307 7.29 10.01 -4.69
C MET A 307 7.28 8.53 -4.29
N ARG A 308 7.39 8.25 -2.99
CA ARG A 308 7.51 6.90 -2.41
C ARG A 308 6.44 6.59 -1.36
N THR A 309 5.91 7.57 -0.65
CA THR A 309 4.88 7.44 0.38
C THR A 309 3.74 8.42 0.11
N MET A 310 2.56 8.19 0.71
CA MET A 310 1.47 9.17 0.63
C MET A 310 1.79 10.48 1.35
N VAL A 311 2.75 10.51 2.28
CA VAL A 311 3.20 11.77 2.90
C VAL A 311 3.86 12.68 1.86
N ASP A 312 4.58 12.12 0.89
CA ASP A 312 5.24 12.87 -0.17
C ASP A 312 4.23 13.61 -1.08
N PHE A 313 3.01 13.08 -1.22
CA PHE A 313 1.92 13.73 -1.97
C PHE A 313 1.41 14.98 -1.27
N ILE A 314 1.56 15.08 0.06
CA ILE A 314 1.05 16.19 0.89
C ILE A 314 2.11 17.31 1.01
N ILE A 315 3.16 17.28 0.18
CA ILE A 315 4.17 18.34 0.07
C ILE A 315 3.78 19.27 -1.10
N PRO A 316 3.59 20.59 -0.89
CA PRO A 316 3.19 21.52 -1.95
C PRO A 316 4.08 21.50 -3.19
N ALA A 317 5.40 21.38 -3.01
CA ALA A 317 6.37 21.29 -4.11
C ALA A 317 6.15 20.06 -5.03
N ASN A 318 5.54 18.99 -4.51
CA ASN A 318 5.20 17.80 -5.27
C ASN A 318 3.86 17.88 -6.00
N PHE A 319 3.11 18.98 -5.90
CA PHE A 319 1.75 19.07 -6.49
C PHE A 319 1.72 18.71 -7.98
N LYS A 320 2.70 19.15 -8.78
CA LYS A 320 2.80 18.77 -10.21
C LYS A 320 2.97 17.24 -10.38
N HIS A 321 3.81 16.59 -9.57
CA HIS A 321 3.96 15.13 -9.57
C HIS A 321 2.66 14.42 -9.18
N VAL A 322 1.89 14.97 -8.25
CA VAL A 322 0.55 14.45 -7.87
C VAL A 322 -0.40 14.50 -9.08
N ILE A 323 -0.45 15.62 -9.81
CA ILE A 323 -1.26 15.75 -11.03
C ILE A 323 -0.85 14.70 -12.07
N THR A 324 0.45 14.54 -12.36
CA THR A 324 0.97 13.54 -13.31
C THR A 324 0.56 12.12 -12.91
N ALA A 325 0.74 11.74 -11.64
CA ALA A 325 0.38 10.41 -11.16
C ALA A 325 -1.14 10.14 -11.21
N VAL A 326 -1.96 11.16 -10.96
CA VAL A 326 -3.43 11.07 -11.03
C VAL A 326 -3.90 10.94 -12.47
N LYS A 327 -3.33 11.71 -13.40
CA LYS A 327 -3.56 11.58 -14.85
C LYS A 327 -3.18 10.20 -15.35
N ALA A 328 -2.00 9.69 -14.98
CA ALA A 328 -1.55 8.34 -15.36
C ALA A 328 -2.50 7.23 -14.86
N VAL A 329 -2.87 7.22 -13.57
CA VAL A 329 -3.71 6.14 -13.01
C VAL A 329 -5.17 6.19 -13.46
N SER A 330 -5.66 7.36 -13.88
CA SER A 330 -6.99 7.54 -14.47
C SER A 330 -7.03 7.33 -15.99
N GLY A 331 -5.87 7.10 -16.62
CA GLY A 331 -5.74 6.91 -18.06
C GLY A 331 -6.11 8.17 -18.84
N PHE A 332 -5.56 9.31 -18.43
CA PHE A 332 -5.62 10.54 -19.21
C PHE A 332 -4.83 10.39 -20.51
N ASP A 333 -5.40 10.88 -21.60
CA ASP A 333 -4.80 10.96 -22.92
C ASP A 333 -4.51 12.43 -23.26
N GLU A 334 -3.27 12.72 -23.65
CA GLU A 334 -2.82 14.09 -23.96
C GLU A 334 -3.28 14.53 -25.36
N GLU A 335 -3.52 13.60 -26.29
CA GLU A 335 -3.96 13.93 -27.66
C GLU A 335 -5.44 14.34 -27.69
N THR A 336 -6.30 13.57 -27.02
CA THR A 336 -7.75 13.86 -26.95
C THR A 336 -8.14 14.75 -25.76
N ASN A 337 -7.23 14.99 -24.80
CA ASN A 337 -7.51 15.66 -23.52
C ASN A 337 -8.64 14.98 -22.71
N THR A 338 -8.88 13.68 -22.92
CA THR A 338 -9.92 12.90 -22.24
C THR A 338 -9.35 11.94 -21.20
N TYR A 339 -10.22 11.46 -20.31
CA TYR A 339 -9.89 10.44 -19.32
C TYR A 339 -10.55 9.11 -19.64
N ARG A 340 -9.81 8.01 -19.57
CA ARG A 340 -10.38 6.66 -19.63
C ARG A 340 -11.27 6.34 -18.42
N ILE A 341 -10.90 6.83 -17.22
CA ILE A 341 -11.66 6.61 -15.98
C ILE A 341 -11.80 7.95 -15.22
N PRO A 342 -12.60 8.91 -15.73
CA PRO A 342 -12.71 10.26 -15.16
C PRO A 342 -13.23 10.24 -13.71
N SER A 343 -14.18 9.36 -13.41
CA SER A 343 -14.72 9.20 -12.05
C SER A 343 -13.66 8.77 -11.02
N LEU A 344 -12.58 8.10 -11.44
CA LEU A 344 -11.45 7.78 -10.56
C LEU A 344 -10.63 9.03 -10.23
N ALA A 345 -10.38 9.91 -11.21
CA ALA A 345 -9.64 11.15 -10.99
C ALA A 345 -10.32 12.06 -9.95
N LEU A 346 -11.65 12.21 -10.05
CA LEU A 346 -12.48 12.91 -9.06
C LEU A 346 -12.42 12.22 -7.69
N LYS A 347 -12.66 10.91 -7.63
CA LYS A 347 -12.59 10.12 -6.38
C LYS A 347 -11.24 10.22 -5.69
N LEU A 348 -10.14 10.34 -6.44
CA LEU A 348 -8.78 10.47 -5.89
C LEU A 348 -8.54 11.85 -5.25
N GLY A 349 -9.06 12.95 -5.81
CA GLY A 349 -8.99 14.28 -5.17
C GLY A 349 -9.62 14.29 -3.78
N HIS A 350 -10.83 13.73 -3.65
CA HIS A 350 -11.48 13.58 -2.34
C HIS A 350 -10.70 12.66 -1.38
N SER A 351 -10.03 11.63 -1.90
CA SER A 351 -9.16 10.77 -1.09
C SER A 351 -7.91 11.51 -0.59
N LEU A 352 -7.27 12.30 -1.46
CA LEU A 352 -6.07 13.08 -1.14
C LEU A 352 -6.38 14.17 -0.10
N SER A 353 -7.53 14.83 -0.20
CA SER A 353 -8.02 15.76 0.82
C SER A 353 -8.17 15.08 2.19
N LYS A 354 -8.80 13.89 2.26
CA LYS A 354 -8.93 13.12 3.51
C LYS A 354 -7.57 12.64 4.07
N ILE A 355 -6.62 12.26 3.20
CA ILE A 355 -5.24 11.93 3.60
C ILE A 355 -4.50 13.17 4.12
N CYS A 356 -4.68 14.33 3.50
CA CYS A 356 -4.09 15.59 3.94
C CYS A 356 -4.52 15.94 5.37
N SER A 357 -5.81 15.80 5.69
CA SER A 357 -6.31 16.00 7.06
C SER A 357 -5.71 14.99 8.04
N ILE A 358 -5.59 13.71 7.67
CA ILE A 358 -4.94 12.68 8.51
C ILE A 358 -3.47 13.01 8.76
N VAL A 359 -2.72 13.43 7.74
CA VAL A 359 -1.31 13.82 7.86
C VAL A 359 -1.15 15.07 8.73
N GLU A 360 -2.00 16.08 8.59
CA GLU A 360 -2.01 17.25 9.50
C GLU A 360 -2.30 16.84 10.94
N SER A 361 -3.39 16.09 11.19
CA SER A 361 -3.77 15.70 12.54
C SER A 361 -2.69 14.86 13.23
N ASN A 362 -2.09 13.91 12.51
CA ASN A 362 -0.93 13.16 13.02
C ASN A 362 0.23 14.10 13.38
N ALA A 363 0.59 15.01 12.47
CA ALA A 363 1.70 15.92 12.66
C ALA A 363 1.48 16.83 13.89
N MET A 364 0.27 17.37 14.06
CA MET A 364 -0.11 18.13 15.25
C MET A 364 -0.05 17.28 16.55
N ILE A 365 -0.53 16.03 16.52
CA ILE A 365 -0.49 15.11 17.68
C ILE A 365 0.96 14.77 18.10
N TYR A 366 1.88 14.65 17.13
CA TYR A 366 3.28 14.31 17.39
C TYR A 366 4.22 15.54 17.49
N GLY A 367 3.70 16.78 17.48
CA GLY A 367 4.49 18.00 17.60
C GLY A 367 5.29 18.41 16.36
N ASP A 368 4.99 17.83 15.20
CA ASP A 368 5.66 18.10 13.92
C ASP A 368 4.98 19.27 13.19
N HIS A 369 5.28 20.49 13.64
CA HIS A 369 4.63 21.70 13.12
C HIS A 369 4.95 21.98 11.64
N GLU A 370 6.17 21.67 11.17
CA GLU A 370 6.57 21.82 9.76
C GLU A 370 5.71 20.96 8.83
N ARG A 371 5.52 19.68 9.18
CA ARG A 371 4.68 18.76 8.39
C ARG A 371 3.20 19.13 8.45
N ALA A 372 2.73 19.63 9.59
CA ALA A 372 1.37 20.16 9.71
C ALA A 372 1.17 21.39 8.81
N GLU A 373 2.15 22.28 8.73
CA GLU A 373 2.10 23.44 7.84
C GLU A 373 2.18 23.05 6.36
N CYS A 374 3.06 22.13 5.99
CA CYS A 374 3.10 21.56 4.64
C CYS A 374 1.72 21.02 4.21
N ALA A 375 1.03 20.32 5.11
CA ALA A 375 -0.32 19.81 4.86
C ALA A 375 -1.36 20.94 4.69
N ARG A 376 -1.32 22.01 5.50
CA ARG A 376 -2.18 23.19 5.30
C ARG A 376 -1.93 23.87 3.97
N ASN A 377 -0.66 24.07 3.61
CA ASN A 377 -0.28 24.72 2.36
C ASN A 377 -0.65 23.84 1.14
N PHE A 378 -0.50 22.52 1.24
CA PHE A 378 -0.96 21.59 0.20
C PHE A 378 -2.48 21.66 0.02
N ARG A 379 -3.25 21.73 1.12
CA ARG A 379 -4.71 21.85 1.08
C ARG A 379 -5.17 23.11 0.36
N LYS A 380 -4.54 24.26 0.62
CA LYS A 380 -4.80 25.53 -0.09
C LYS A 380 -4.56 25.38 -1.61
N VAL A 381 -3.39 24.85 -1.99
CA VAL A 381 -3.04 24.63 -3.41
C VAL A 381 -4.01 23.65 -4.08
N HIS A 382 -4.38 22.57 -3.40
CA HIS A 382 -5.36 21.60 -3.88
C HIS A 382 -6.74 22.23 -4.06
N GLN A 383 -7.25 22.98 -3.08
CA GLN A 383 -8.56 23.64 -3.17
C GLN A 383 -8.59 24.64 -4.34
N ALA A 384 -7.54 25.45 -4.52
CA ALA A 384 -7.48 26.44 -5.59
C ALA A 384 -7.31 25.83 -6.99
N ARG A 385 -6.44 24.82 -7.16
CA ARG A 385 -5.96 24.39 -8.49
C ARG A 385 -6.39 22.99 -8.92
N TRP A 386 -7.02 22.19 -8.07
CA TRP A 386 -7.44 20.83 -8.47
C TRP A 386 -8.51 20.85 -9.56
N ASN A 387 -9.37 21.87 -9.59
CA ASN A 387 -10.37 22.02 -10.64
C ASN A 387 -9.74 22.27 -12.02
N GLU A 388 -8.79 23.21 -12.09
CA GLU A 388 -8.00 23.56 -13.27
C GLU A 388 -7.31 22.33 -13.89
N TYR A 389 -6.62 21.53 -13.07
CA TYR A 389 -5.79 20.43 -13.57
C TYR A 389 -6.51 19.09 -13.77
N ILE A 390 -7.58 18.82 -13.02
CA ILE A 390 -8.23 17.50 -12.97
C ILE A 390 -9.75 17.61 -13.13
N SER A 391 -10.45 18.29 -12.22
CA SER A 391 -11.91 18.13 -12.15
C SER A 391 -12.64 18.65 -13.38
N ALA A 392 -12.22 19.78 -13.96
CA ALA A 392 -12.85 20.34 -15.15
C ALA A 392 -12.82 19.33 -16.32
N GLY A 393 -11.62 18.86 -16.69
CA GLY A 393 -11.46 17.86 -17.77
C GLY A 393 -12.19 16.54 -17.48
N ALA A 394 -12.10 16.03 -16.26
CA ALA A 394 -12.79 14.78 -15.88
C ALA A 394 -14.32 14.91 -15.92
N LEU A 395 -14.88 16.05 -15.52
CA LEU A 395 -16.31 16.33 -15.59
C LEU A 395 -16.77 16.54 -17.04
N THR A 396 -15.97 17.20 -17.88
CA THR A 396 -16.24 17.34 -19.33
C THR A 396 -16.27 15.96 -19.99
N THR A 397 -15.26 15.12 -19.79
CA THR A 397 -15.25 13.74 -20.33
C THR A 397 -16.48 12.93 -19.88
N LEU A 398 -16.93 13.08 -18.62
CA LEU A 398 -18.16 12.43 -18.14
C LEU A 398 -19.43 12.93 -18.84
N LYS A 399 -19.54 14.25 -19.04
CA LYS A 399 -20.68 14.87 -19.73
C LYS A 399 -20.73 14.45 -21.20
N GLU A 400 -19.59 14.47 -21.89
CA GLU A 400 -19.46 14.03 -23.28
C GLU A 400 -19.76 12.54 -23.44
N ALA A 401 -19.22 11.68 -22.56
CA ALA A 401 -19.51 10.25 -22.58
C ALA A 401 -21.00 9.95 -22.34
N LYS A 402 -21.67 10.73 -21.46
CA LYS A 402 -23.12 10.62 -21.24
C LYS A 402 -23.95 11.15 -22.42
N TRP A 403 -23.49 12.23 -23.06
CA TRP A 403 -24.15 12.83 -24.23
C TRP A 403 -24.05 11.92 -25.46
N ASN A 404 -22.88 11.32 -25.67
CA ASN A 404 -22.61 10.39 -26.78
C ASN A 404 -23.10 8.96 -26.52
N ALA A 405 -23.68 8.68 -25.34
CA ALA A 405 -24.27 7.38 -25.05
C ALA A 405 -25.53 7.18 -25.91
N PRO A 406 -25.64 6.10 -26.71
CA PRO A 406 -26.80 5.88 -27.56
C PRO A 406 -28.06 5.73 -26.71
N GLN A 407 -29.12 6.47 -27.04
CA GLN A 407 -30.41 6.35 -26.37
C GLN A 407 -31.05 5.01 -26.74
N ILE A 408 -30.87 3.99 -25.89
CA ILE A 408 -31.51 2.69 -26.06
C ILE A 408 -32.99 2.84 -25.69
N ILE A 409 -33.80 3.16 -26.70
CA ILE A 409 -35.26 3.11 -26.59
C ILE A 409 -35.66 1.62 -26.62
N PRO A 410 -36.38 1.10 -25.60
CA PRO A 410 -36.86 -0.27 -25.61
C PRO A 410 -37.74 -0.52 -26.84
N PHE A 411 -37.60 -1.68 -27.49
CA PHE A 411 -38.50 -2.01 -28.60
C PHE A 411 -39.93 -2.14 -28.07
N THR A 412 -40.91 -1.71 -28.87
CA THR A 412 -42.34 -1.81 -28.53
C THR A 412 -42.75 -3.24 -28.17
N GLN A 413 -42.05 -4.24 -28.72
CA GLN A 413 -42.27 -5.65 -28.38
C GLN A 413 -41.81 -6.00 -26.95
N ASP A 414 -40.67 -5.48 -26.49
CA ASP A 414 -40.17 -5.69 -25.13
C ASP A 414 -41.08 -5.00 -24.10
N VAL A 415 -41.58 -3.79 -24.44
CA VAL A 415 -42.58 -3.08 -23.62
C VAL A 415 -43.88 -3.86 -23.52
N LYS A 416 -44.37 -4.45 -24.62
CA LYS A 416 -45.54 -5.35 -24.61
C LYS A 416 -45.30 -6.60 -23.75
N VAL A 417 -44.14 -7.25 -23.87
CA VAL A 417 -43.80 -8.43 -23.06
C VAL A 417 -43.75 -8.09 -21.57
N LEU A 418 -43.15 -6.95 -21.20
CA LEU A 418 -43.14 -6.45 -19.82
C LEU A 418 -44.57 -6.17 -19.32
N TYR A 419 -45.38 -5.48 -20.12
CA TYR A 419 -46.77 -5.17 -19.78
C TYR A 419 -47.61 -6.43 -19.54
N THR A 420 -47.56 -7.42 -20.47
CA THR A 420 -48.22 -8.72 -20.30
C THR A 420 -47.68 -9.52 -19.11
N HIS A 421 -46.40 -9.39 -18.76
CA HIS A 421 -45.85 -10.00 -17.56
C HIS A 421 -46.41 -9.34 -16.29
N LEU A 422 -46.47 -8.00 -16.25
CA LEU A 422 -47.02 -7.24 -15.13
C LEU A 422 -48.50 -7.55 -14.91
N GLU A 423 -49.32 -7.56 -15.97
CA GLU A 423 -50.73 -7.97 -15.90
C GLU A 423 -50.88 -9.39 -15.33
N LYS A 424 -50.07 -10.35 -15.80
CA LYS A 424 -50.08 -11.72 -15.27
C LYS A 424 -49.69 -11.80 -13.80
N THR A 425 -48.70 -11.01 -13.34
CA THR A 425 -48.29 -11.01 -11.93
C THR A 425 -49.27 -10.27 -11.01
N GLN A 426 -49.96 -9.22 -11.48
CA GLN A 426 -50.98 -8.51 -10.69
C GLN A 426 -52.34 -9.23 -10.71
N GLY A 427 -52.65 -9.94 -11.80
CA GLY A 427 -53.85 -10.77 -11.95
C GLY A 427 -53.85 -12.06 -11.11
N ILE A 428 -52.76 -12.37 -10.41
CA ILE A 428 -52.65 -13.50 -9.45
C ILE A 428 -53.09 -13.08 -8.02
N THR A 429 -53.45 -11.81 -7.82
CA THR A 429 -53.97 -11.26 -6.55
C THR A 429 -55.47 -10.93 -6.60
N LYS A 430 -56.29 -11.88 -7.06
CA LYS A 430 -57.73 -11.95 -6.82
C LYS A 430 -58.17 -13.40 -6.62
#